data_AF-A0A7C4J6E0-F1
#
_entry.id   AF-A0A7C4J6E0-F1
#
_cell.length_a   1.000
_cell.length_b   1.000
_cell.length_c   1.000
_cell.angle_alpha   90.00
_cell.angle_beta   90.00
_cell.angle_gamma   90.00
#
_symmetry.space_group_name_H-M   'P 1'
#
loop_
_entity.id
_entity.type
_entity.pdbx_description
1 polymer ?
#
loop_
_entity_poly.entity_id
_entity_poly.type
_entity_poly.pdbx_seq_one_letter_code
_entity_poly.pdbx_strand_id
1 'polypeptide(L)'
;GAKNYPFHKETSDLDVALPDGADDALYLAALREALPVVLDRAQADLAIYLAGADPYFDDTFGRMKLTKAGLLERDRFVLESCRAIGLPVAITMAGGYARRVTDTVDIHWQTVQVAAELGL
;
A
#
# COMPACT_ATOMS: atom_id res chain seq x y z
N GLY A 1 -2.84 8.03 10.39
CA GLY A 1 -1.48 8.30 9.92
C GLY A 1 -1.14 9.78 9.77
N ALA A 2 -1.97 10.72 10.25
CA ALA A 2 -1.70 12.15 10.11
C ALA A 2 -0.51 12.64 10.97
N LYS A 3 -0.12 11.85 11.98
CA LYS A 3 1.03 12.10 12.85
C LYS A 3 2.14 11.04 12.70
N ASN A 4 2.16 10.30 11.59
CA ASN A 4 3.22 9.33 11.34
C ASN A 4 4.52 10.01 10.91
N TYR A 5 5.64 9.36 11.20
CA TYR A 5 6.94 9.76 10.70
C TYR A 5 7.00 9.55 9.17
N PRO A 6 7.69 10.42 8.40
CA PRO A 6 8.37 11.63 8.83
C PRO A 6 7.40 12.78 9.13
N PHE A 7 7.71 13.59 10.16
CA PHE A 7 6.87 14.72 10.56
C PHE A 7 6.86 15.86 9.53
N HIS A 8 7.93 15.95 8.74
CA HIS A 8 8.00 16.77 7.54
C HIS A 8 7.89 15.84 6.34
N LYS A 9 6.77 15.91 5.63
CA LYS A 9 6.58 15.16 4.40
C LYS A 9 7.37 15.84 3.28
N GLU A 10 7.98 15.02 2.44
CA GLU A 10 8.56 15.50 1.18
C GLU A 10 7.45 16.05 0.27
N THR A 11 7.83 16.85 -0.73
CA THR A 11 6.86 17.38 -1.69
C THR A 11 6.41 16.24 -2.60
N SER A 12 5.14 15.85 -2.49
CA SER A 12 4.50 14.90 -3.39
C SER A 12 3.43 15.62 -4.23
N ASP A 13 3.14 15.09 -5.42
CA ASP A 13 2.08 15.61 -6.28
C ASP A 13 0.67 15.29 -5.73
N LEU A 14 0.56 14.23 -4.92
CA LEU A 14 -0.70 13.80 -4.32
C LEU A 14 -0.48 13.06 -3.00
N ASP A 15 -0.92 13.68 -1.91
CA ASP A 15 -0.97 13.10 -0.56
C ASP A 15 -2.42 12.78 -0.16
N VAL A 16 -2.68 11.52 0.22
CA VAL A 16 -3.96 11.12 0.83
C VAL A 16 -3.81 11.01 2.34
N ALA A 17 -4.33 12.01 3.06
CA ALA A 17 -4.29 12.02 4.51
C ALA A 17 -5.39 11.11 5.09
N LEU A 18 -5.00 10.11 5.87
CA LEU A 18 -5.91 9.24 6.62
C LEU A 18 -5.78 9.45 8.14
N PRO A 19 -6.90 9.43 8.89
CA PRO A 19 -6.86 9.57 10.34
C PRO A 19 -6.09 8.41 11.00
N ASP A 20 -5.65 8.63 12.25
CA ASP A 20 -5.08 7.54 13.04
C ASP A 20 -6.19 6.50 13.33
N GLY A 21 -5.83 5.23 13.24
CA GLY A 21 -6.75 4.10 13.40
C GLY A 21 -7.62 3.80 12.18
N ALA A 22 -7.32 4.37 11.00
CA ALA A 22 -8.02 4.02 9.76
C ALA A 22 -8.00 2.50 9.55
N ASP A 23 -9.17 1.94 9.29
CA ASP A 23 -9.38 0.51 9.07
C ASP A 23 -9.36 0.17 7.56
N ASP A 24 -9.60 -1.09 7.24
CA ASP A 24 -9.62 -1.59 5.86
C ASP A 24 -10.58 -0.80 4.98
N ALA A 25 -11.80 -0.52 5.47
CA ALA A 25 -12.82 0.16 4.68
C ALA A 25 -12.42 1.60 4.34
N LEU A 26 -11.96 2.36 5.34
CA LEU A 26 -11.55 3.74 5.13
C LEU A 26 -10.31 3.84 4.23
N TYR A 27 -9.34 2.94 4.43
CA TYR A 27 -8.12 2.92 3.63
C TYR A 27 -8.41 2.56 2.18
N LEU A 28 -9.16 1.49 1.94
CA LEU A 28 -9.47 1.01 0.60
C LEU A 28 -10.38 1.97 -0.17
N ALA A 29 -11.33 2.63 0.51
CA ALA A 29 -12.14 3.67 -0.11
C ALA A 29 -11.26 4.82 -0.63
N ALA A 30 -10.38 5.35 0.21
CA ALA A 30 -9.48 6.43 -0.16
C ALA A 30 -8.51 6.03 -1.29
N LEU A 31 -8.00 4.79 -1.26
CA LEU A 31 -7.16 4.24 -2.32
C LEU A 31 -7.92 4.15 -3.66
N ARG A 32 -9.15 3.66 -3.65
CA ARG A 32 -9.99 3.50 -4.85
C ARG A 32 -10.36 4.84 -5.48
N GLU A 33 -10.43 5.90 -4.69
CA GLU A 33 -10.62 7.27 -5.18
C GLU A 33 -9.32 7.88 -5.75
N ALA A 34 -8.20 7.70 -5.05
CA ALA A 34 -6.95 8.38 -5.39
C ALA A 34 -6.16 7.71 -6.52
N LEU A 35 -6.09 6.38 -6.54
CA LEU A 35 -5.20 5.66 -7.46
C LEU A 35 -5.52 5.93 -8.95
N PRO A 36 -6.79 5.92 -9.41
CA PRO A 36 -7.10 6.24 -10.80
C PRO A 36 -6.63 7.64 -11.21
N VAL A 37 -6.74 8.62 -10.30
CA VAL A 37 -6.29 10.00 -10.54
C VAL A 37 -4.78 10.06 -10.69
N VAL A 38 -4.03 9.32 -9.87
CA VAL A 38 -2.56 9.25 -9.95
C VAL A 38 -2.13 8.59 -11.26
N LEU A 39 -2.71 7.46 -11.62
CA LEU A 39 -2.34 6.72 -12.83
C LEU A 39 -2.63 7.53 -14.11
N ASP A 40 -3.76 8.24 -14.16
CA ASP A 40 -4.10 9.11 -15.28
C ASP A 40 -3.15 10.31 -15.39
N ARG A 41 -2.82 10.96 -14.27
CA ARG A 41 -1.97 12.16 -14.26
C ARG A 41 -0.50 11.88 -14.49
N ALA A 42 0.01 10.77 -13.96
CA ALA A 42 1.44 10.52 -13.95
C ALA A 42 2.01 10.29 -15.36
N GLN A 43 1.22 9.71 -16.28
CA GLN A 43 1.66 9.33 -17.63
C GLN A 43 3.03 8.60 -17.58
N ALA A 44 3.20 7.74 -16.57
CA ALA A 44 4.47 7.11 -16.26
C ALA A 44 4.73 5.88 -17.14
N ASP A 45 5.99 5.57 -17.38
CA ASP A 45 6.42 4.34 -18.07
C ASP A 45 6.69 3.16 -17.11
N LEU A 46 6.76 3.44 -15.80
CA LEU A 46 7.03 2.46 -14.74
C LEU A 46 6.43 2.93 -13.42
N ALA A 47 5.78 2.02 -12.68
CA ALA A 47 5.41 2.23 -11.29
C ALA A 47 6.43 1.57 -10.35
N ILE A 48 6.89 2.30 -9.32
CA ILE A 48 7.60 1.71 -8.18
C ILE A 48 6.60 1.61 -7.03
N TYR A 49 6.19 0.38 -6.70
CA TYR A 49 5.24 0.13 -5.63
C TYR A 49 5.96 -0.20 -4.32
N LEU A 50 5.80 0.68 -3.33
CA LEU A 50 6.32 0.49 -1.97
C LEU A 50 5.28 -0.30 -1.14
N ALA A 51 5.41 -1.63 -1.14
CA ALA A 51 4.51 -2.54 -0.45
C ALA A 51 4.81 -2.61 1.06
N GLY A 52 4.48 -1.55 1.79
CA GLY A 52 4.64 -1.49 3.24
C GLY A 52 3.64 -2.37 4.00
N ALA A 53 4.11 -3.09 5.01
CA ALA A 53 3.31 -3.83 5.98
C ALA A 53 2.97 -3.01 7.24
N ASP A 54 3.60 -1.84 7.44
CA ASP A 54 3.37 -0.99 8.60
C ASP A 54 1.96 -0.40 8.81
N PRO A 55 0.99 -0.45 7.86
CA PRO A 55 -0.41 -0.13 8.19
C PRO A 55 -1.13 -1.22 8.99
N TYR A 56 -0.49 -2.38 9.19
CA TYR A 56 -1.06 -3.50 9.93
C TYR A 56 -1.40 -3.12 11.39
N PHE A 57 -2.53 -3.61 11.89
CA PHE A 57 -3.07 -3.18 13.19
C PHE A 57 -2.17 -3.46 14.40
N ASP A 58 -1.26 -4.44 14.31
CA ASP A 58 -0.30 -4.81 15.37
C ASP A 58 1.14 -4.38 15.03
N ASP A 59 1.29 -3.42 14.12
CA ASP A 59 2.57 -2.77 13.85
C ASP A 59 3.02 -1.87 15.01
N THR A 60 4.32 -1.87 15.30
CA THR A 60 4.90 -1.10 16.41
C THR A 60 4.94 0.40 16.14
N PHE A 61 5.12 0.80 14.88
CA PHE A 61 5.27 2.21 14.47
C PHE A 61 4.07 2.72 13.64
N GLY A 62 3.36 1.81 12.99
CA GLY A 62 2.11 2.04 12.29
C GLY A 62 1.05 2.68 13.18
N ARG A 63 0.22 3.52 12.57
CA ARG A 63 -0.94 4.15 13.22
C ARG A 63 -2.24 3.83 12.51
N MET A 64 -2.26 2.81 11.67
CA MET A 64 -3.46 2.32 11.01
C MET A 64 -3.91 1.01 11.66
N LYS A 65 -5.09 0.54 11.28
CA LYS A 65 -5.69 -0.70 11.79
C LYS A 65 -6.05 -1.66 10.66
N LEU A 66 -5.21 -1.73 9.64
CA LEU A 66 -5.47 -2.66 8.54
C LEU A 66 -5.27 -4.10 9.01
N THR A 67 -6.12 -4.98 8.50
CA THR A 67 -5.95 -6.42 8.63
C THR A 67 -5.03 -6.94 7.52
N LYS A 68 -4.55 -8.20 7.63
CA LYS A 68 -3.85 -8.86 6.52
C LYS A 68 -4.74 -8.94 5.27
N ALA A 69 -6.04 -9.13 5.43
CA ALA A 69 -6.99 -9.16 4.32
C ALA A 69 -7.12 -7.77 3.64
N GLY A 70 -7.14 -6.69 4.41
CA GLY A 70 -7.13 -5.33 3.86
C GLY A 70 -5.85 -4.99 3.12
N LEU A 71 -4.69 -5.43 3.62
CA LEU A 71 -3.40 -5.27 2.94
C LEU A 71 -3.32 -6.11 1.65
N LEU A 72 -3.83 -7.34 1.67
CA LEU A 72 -3.95 -8.17 0.48
C LEU A 72 -4.83 -7.51 -0.59
N GLU A 73 -6.00 -6.98 -0.20
CA GLU A 73 -6.91 -6.28 -1.11
C GLU A 73 -6.30 -4.99 -1.66
N ARG A 74 -5.54 -4.25 -0.84
CA ARG A 74 -4.75 -3.10 -1.30
C ARG A 74 -3.77 -3.52 -2.40
N ASP A 75 -2.96 -4.55 -2.15
CA ASP A 75 -1.94 -4.99 -3.08
C ASP A 75 -2.57 -5.48 -4.39
N ARG A 76 -3.64 -6.27 -4.29
CA ARG A 76 -4.42 -6.73 -5.45
C ARG A 76 -4.94 -5.55 -6.27
N PHE A 77 -5.61 -4.59 -5.64
CA PHE A 77 -6.19 -3.44 -6.34
C PHE A 77 -5.13 -2.59 -7.03
N VAL A 78 -3.99 -2.33 -6.38
CA VAL A 78 -2.89 -1.56 -6.98
C VAL A 78 -2.31 -2.27 -8.20
N LEU A 79 -1.96 -3.55 -8.04
CA LEU A 79 -1.30 -4.33 -9.09
C LEU A 79 -2.24 -4.61 -10.27
N GLU A 80 -3.52 -4.90 -10.02
CA GLU A 80 -4.54 -5.05 -11.06
C GLU A 80 -4.76 -3.73 -11.81
N SER A 81 -4.78 -2.59 -11.11
CA SER A 81 -4.95 -1.27 -11.76
C SER A 81 -3.79 -0.93 -12.69
N CYS A 82 -2.55 -1.16 -12.27
CA CYS A 82 -1.38 -0.96 -13.13
C CYS A 82 -1.40 -1.93 -14.33
N ARG A 83 -1.69 -3.21 -14.09
CA ARG A 83 -1.78 -4.23 -15.15
C ARG A 83 -2.87 -3.89 -16.17
N ALA A 84 -4.03 -3.39 -15.73
CA ALA A 84 -5.16 -3.06 -16.60
C ALA A 84 -4.81 -2.00 -17.66
N ILE A 85 -3.87 -1.10 -17.36
CA ILE A 85 -3.39 -0.07 -18.29
C ILE A 85 -2.04 -0.43 -18.94
N GLY A 86 -1.51 -1.63 -18.68
CA GLY A 86 -0.24 -2.08 -19.21
C GLY A 86 0.99 -1.39 -18.61
N LEU A 87 0.88 -0.80 -17.42
CA LEU A 87 1.98 -0.13 -16.73
C LEU A 87 2.87 -1.16 -16.00
N PRO A 88 4.16 -1.31 -16.37
CA PRO A 88 5.08 -2.18 -15.64
C PRO A 88 5.22 -1.75 -14.18
N VAL A 89 5.39 -2.72 -13.28
CA VAL A 89 5.51 -2.47 -11.83
C VAL A 89 6.78 -3.11 -11.28
N ALA A 90 7.60 -2.31 -10.63
CA ALA A 90 8.67 -2.79 -9.75
C ALA A 90 8.17 -2.76 -8.30
N ILE A 91 8.05 -3.93 -7.67
CA ILE A 91 7.58 -4.04 -6.29
C ILE A 91 8.79 -4.01 -5.36
N THR A 92 8.71 -3.18 -4.32
CA THR A 92 9.73 -3.11 -3.27
C THR A 92 9.07 -3.27 -1.91
N MET A 93 9.67 -4.07 -1.04
CA MET A 93 9.25 -4.16 0.35
C MET A 93 9.57 -2.83 1.04
N ALA A 94 8.66 -2.35 1.89
CA ALA A 94 8.86 -1.16 2.72
C ALA A 94 8.67 -1.49 4.21
N GLY A 95 8.27 -0.52 5.02
CA GLY A 95 8.13 -0.69 6.48
C GLY A 95 7.28 -1.91 6.88
N GLY A 96 7.47 -2.41 8.09
CA GLY A 96 6.82 -3.63 8.57
C GLY A 96 7.46 -4.12 9.87
N TYR A 97 6.85 -3.75 10.97
CA TYR A 97 7.37 -3.87 12.34
C TYR A 97 6.32 -4.47 13.27
N ALA A 98 5.53 -5.42 12.74
CA ALA A 98 4.58 -6.19 13.53
C ALA A 98 5.29 -6.84 14.72
N ARG A 99 4.60 -6.88 15.87
CA ARG A 99 5.17 -7.46 17.11
C ARG A 99 5.65 -8.91 16.92
N ARG A 100 4.99 -9.65 16.02
CA ARG A 100 5.44 -10.96 15.56
C ARG A 100 5.99 -10.84 14.14
N VAL A 101 7.25 -11.22 13.96
CA VAL A 101 7.92 -11.20 12.65
C VAL A 101 7.16 -12.03 11.60
N THR A 102 6.49 -13.11 12.02
CA THR A 102 5.68 -13.95 11.14
C THR A 102 4.54 -13.19 10.49
N ASP A 103 3.97 -12.18 11.18
CA ASP A 103 2.90 -11.37 10.58
C ASP A 103 3.43 -10.47 9.47
N THR A 104 4.61 -9.85 9.65
CA THR A 104 5.29 -9.08 8.60
C THR A 104 5.64 -9.97 7.41
N VAL A 105 6.18 -11.18 7.67
CA VAL A 105 6.52 -12.14 6.62
C VAL A 105 5.28 -12.57 5.84
N ASP A 106 4.18 -12.91 6.51
CA ASP A 106 2.93 -13.30 5.87
C ASP A 106 2.39 -12.20 4.95
N ILE A 107 2.45 -10.93 5.38
CA ILE A 107 1.98 -9.79 4.59
C ILE A 107 2.81 -9.63 3.32
N HIS A 108 4.14 -9.61 3.42
CA HIS A 108 4.99 -9.48 2.22
C HIS A 108 4.90 -10.70 1.31
N TRP A 109 4.74 -11.89 1.89
CA TRP A 109 4.51 -13.11 1.12
C TRP A 109 3.22 -13.02 0.30
N GLN A 110 2.13 -12.52 0.89
CA GLN A 110 0.88 -12.26 0.18
C GLN A 110 1.06 -11.30 -1.00
N THR A 111 1.84 -10.21 -0.84
CA THR A 111 2.16 -9.31 -1.96
C THR A 111 2.83 -10.06 -3.11
N VAL A 112 3.82 -10.91 -2.82
CA VAL A 112 4.54 -11.70 -3.83
C VAL A 112 3.62 -12.71 -4.51
N GLN A 113 2.73 -13.35 -3.77
CA GLN A 113 1.75 -14.28 -4.33
C GLN A 113 0.81 -13.58 -5.31
N VAL A 114 0.28 -12.41 -4.95
CA VAL A 114 -0.59 -11.62 -5.84
C VAL A 114 0.16 -11.23 -7.12
N ALA A 115 1.41 -10.76 -7.01
CA ALA A 115 2.21 -10.41 -8.18
C ALA A 115 2.41 -11.62 -9.12
N ALA A 116 2.73 -12.79 -8.55
CA ALA A 116 2.89 -14.03 -9.31
C ALA A 116 1.58 -14.49 -9.97
N GLU A 117 0.44 -14.40 -9.28
CA GLU A 117 -0.90 -14.70 -9.83
C GLU A 117 -1.24 -13.79 -11.01
N LEU A 118 -0.86 -12.52 -10.91
CA LEU A 118 -1.05 -11.52 -11.96
C LEU A 118 0.06 -11.54 -13.02
N GLY A 119 0.98 -12.51 -13.01
CA GLY A 119 2.04 -12.64 -14.00
C GLY A 119 2.87 -11.37 -14.20
N LEU A 120 3.11 -10.63 -13.12
CA LEU A 120 4.01 -9.46 -13.06
C LEU A 120 5.46 -9.88 -12.82
#